data_AF-A0A7C4N9M2-F1
#
_entry.id   AF-A0A7C4N9M2-F1
#
_cell.length_a   1.000
_cell.length_b   1.000
_cell.length_c   1.000
_cell.angle_alpha   90.00
_cell.angle_beta   90.00
_cell.angle_gamma   90.00
#
_symmetry.space_group_name_H-M   'P 1'
#
loop_
_entity.id
_entity.type
_entity.pdbx_description
1 polymer ?
#
loop_
_entity_poly.entity_id
_entity_poly.type
_entity_poly.pdbx_seq_one_letter_code
_entity_poly.pdbx_strand_id
1 'polypeptide(L)'
;MLLLNFSHPLPADQLERIAQLTGQPIDEVRHYMAQFDQDQPFIPQAEALIEQIGLAPEAWQTAPLIVVLPALNHIAAVVLAELHGRMGYFPPIVRLKPVAGALPPRYEVAEVINLQGVRDTARKKRLG
;
A
#
# COMPACT_ATOMS: atom_id res chain seq x y z
N MET A 1 9.97 9.72 -0.83
CA MET A 1 8.70 9.14 -1.28
C MET A 1 7.62 9.30 -0.23
N LEU A 2 6.36 9.37 -0.65
CA LEU A 2 5.18 9.40 0.22
C LEU A 2 4.70 7.97 0.50
N LEU A 3 4.59 7.60 1.77
CA LEU A 3 4.04 6.32 2.21
C LEU A 3 2.57 6.49 2.62
N LEU A 4 1.69 5.73 1.96
CA LEU A 4 0.28 5.61 2.34
C LEU A 4 0.10 4.35 3.18
N ASN A 5 -0.20 4.51 4.47
CA ASN A 5 -0.35 3.41 5.40
C ASN A 5 -1.83 3.16 5.73
N PHE A 6 -2.37 2.03 5.27
CA PHE A 6 -3.73 1.59 5.60
C PHE A 6 -3.80 0.52 6.70
N SER A 7 -2.70 0.28 7.39
CA SER A 7 -2.56 -0.65 8.51
C SER A 7 -2.15 0.12 9.77
N HIS A 8 -1.83 -0.58 10.87
CA HIS A 8 -1.33 0.02 12.10
C HIS A 8 -0.06 0.88 11.89
N PRO A 9 0.22 1.84 12.78
CA PRO A 9 1.43 2.66 12.71
C PRO A 9 2.71 1.82 12.58
N LEU A 10 3.60 2.24 11.69
CA LEU A 10 4.90 1.60 11.49
C LEU A 10 5.93 2.21 12.45
N PRO A 11 6.67 1.42 13.24
CA PRO A 11 7.79 1.94 14.01
C PRO A 11 8.97 2.36 13.11
N ALA A 12 9.91 3.13 13.67
CA ALA A 12 11.01 3.74 12.92
C ALA A 12 11.88 2.73 12.16
N ASP A 13 12.16 1.57 12.76
CA ASP A 13 12.96 0.50 12.15
C ASP A 13 12.29 -0.06 10.87
N GLN A 14 10.96 -0.13 10.84
CA GLN A 14 10.22 -0.53 9.64
C GLN A 14 10.31 0.54 8.55
N LEU A 15 10.21 1.83 8.89
CA LEU A 15 10.34 2.93 7.92
C LEU A 15 11.76 2.95 7.31
N GLU A 16 12.79 2.80 8.15
CA GLU A 16 14.18 2.68 7.70
C GLU A 16 14.37 1.48 6.77
N ARG A 17 13.80 0.32 7.13
CA ARG A 17 13.87 -0.89 6.32
C ARG A 17 13.20 -0.70 4.95
N ILE A 18 12.06 -0.01 4.90
CA ILE A 18 11.38 0.31 3.63
C ILE A 18 12.28 1.20 2.78
N ALA A 19 12.86 2.27 3.36
CA ALA A 19 13.74 3.17 2.63
C ALA A 19 14.98 2.46 2.08
N GLN A 20 15.56 1.51 2.82
CA GLN A 20 16.66 0.67 2.34
C GLN A 20 16.25 -0.22 1.17
N LEU A 21 15.07 -0.86 1.25
CA LEU A 21 14.58 -1.76 0.21
C LEU A 21 14.23 -1.03 -1.09
N THR A 22 13.79 0.23 -1.00
CA THR A 22 13.45 1.04 -2.18
C THR A 22 14.62 1.88 -2.70
N GLY A 23 15.68 2.07 -1.89
CA GLY A 23 16.75 3.02 -2.21
C GLY A 23 16.31 4.48 -2.19
N GLN A 24 15.16 4.79 -1.57
CA GLN A 24 14.60 6.15 -1.50
C GLN A 24 14.15 6.48 -0.07
N PRO A 25 14.42 7.70 0.43
CA PRO A 25 13.93 8.12 1.75
C PRO A 25 12.39 8.20 1.77
N ILE A 26 11.80 8.02 2.95
CA ILE A 26 10.38 8.31 3.19
C ILE A 26 10.30 9.77 3.66
N ASP A 27 9.69 10.63 2.86
CA ASP A 27 9.57 12.06 3.17
C ASP A 27 8.36 12.34 4.05
N GLU A 28 7.30 11.56 3.85
CA GLU A 28 6.03 11.72 4.53
C GLU A 28 5.35 10.35 4.70
N VAL A 29 4.74 10.12 5.86
CA VAL A 29 3.86 8.98 6.12
C VAL A 29 2.47 9.53 6.39
N ARG A 30 1.50 9.15 5.56
CA ARG A 30 0.07 9.43 5.81
C ARG A 30 -0.63 8.14 6.22
N HIS A 31 -1.36 8.19 7.33
CA HIS A 31 -1.98 7.03 7.93
C HIS A 31 -3.50 7.14 7.86
N TYR A 32 -4.14 6.10 7.34
CA TYR A 32 -5.59 6.01 7.16
C TYR A 32 -6.07 4.63 7.58
N MET A 33 -6.73 4.53 8.74
CA MET A 33 -7.23 3.23 9.19
C MET A 33 -8.39 2.75 8.31
N ALA A 34 -8.24 1.58 7.70
CA ALA A 34 -9.29 0.94 6.91
C ALA A 34 -10.35 0.25 7.80
N GLN A 35 -11.07 1.03 8.59
CA GLN A 35 -12.18 0.58 9.44
C GLN A 35 -13.46 0.54 8.60
N PHE A 36 -13.75 -0.60 8.00
CA PHE A 36 -14.93 -0.78 7.15
C PHE A 36 -16.05 -1.45 7.94
N ASP A 37 -17.27 -0.99 7.70
CA ASP A 37 -18.49 -1.69 8.11
C ASP A 37 -18.67 -2.92 7.22
N GLN A 38 -18.67 -4.11 7.83
CA GLN A 38 -18.79 -5.39 7.15
C GLN A 38 -20.20 -5.71 6.67
N ASP A 39 -21.21 -5.01 7.19
CA ASP A 39 -22.60 -5.17 6.77
C ASP A 39 -22.97 -4.23 5.61
N GLN A 40 -22.01 -3.44 5.11
CA GLN A 40 -22.20 -2.48 4.02
C GLN A 40 -21.26 -2.78 2.84
N PRO A 41 -21.61 -2.35 1.61
CA PRO A 41 -20.73 -2.49 0.45
C PRO A 41 -19.37 -1.80 0.65
N PHE A 42 -18.27 -2.46 0.25
CA PHE A 42 -16.92 -1.94 0.45
C PHE A 42 -16.48 -0.87 -0.58
N ILE A 43 -17.08 -0.82 -1.77
CA ILE A 43 -16.66 0.13 -2.82
C ILE A 43 -16.85 1.59 -2.37
N PRO A 44 -18.04 2.04 -1.92
CA PRO A 44 -18.22 3.43 -1.48
C PRO A 44 -17.34 3.79 -0.27
N GLN A 45 -17.08 2.82 0.61
CA GLN A 45 -16.20 3.00 1.76
C GLN A 45 -14.73 3.18 1.33
N ALA A 46 -14.29 2.45 0.31
CA ALA A 46 -12.96 2.61 -0.26
C ALA A 46 -12.81 3.94 -1.00
N GLU A 47 -13.81 4.36 -1.77
CA GLU A 47 -13.83 5.69 -2.41
C GLU A 47 -13.65 6.79 -1.35
N ALA A 48 -14.45 6.75 -0.28
CA ALA A 48 -14.36 7.70 0.82
C ALA A 48 -13.02 7.65 1.57
N LEU A 49 -12.42 6.47 1.72
CA LEU A 49 -11.07 6.32 2.29
C LEU A 49 -10.01 6.96 1.40
N ILE A 50 -10.08 6.77 0.09
CA ILE A 50 -9.10 7.30 -0.86
C ILE A 50 -9.25 8.82 -1.03
N GLU A 51 -10.46 9.36 -0.94
CA GLU A 51 -10.69 10.81 -0.95
C GLU A 51 -10.01 11.54 0.21
N GLN A 52 -9.94 10.93 1.40
CA GLN A 52 -9.24 11.50 2.56
C GLN A 52 -7.75 11.75 2.30
N ILE A 53 -7.17 11.11 1.28
CA ILE A 53 -5.74 11.26 0.96
C ILE A 53 -5.42 12.69 0.49
N GLY A 54 -6.39 13.37 -0.13
CA GLY A 54 -6.28 14.79 -0.48
C GLY A 54 -5.15 15.14 -1.45
N LEU A 55 -4.68 14.17 -2.27
CA LEU A 55 -3.71 14.44 -3.32
C LEU A 55 -4.39 15.08 -4.52
N ALA A 56 -3.74 16.11 -5.08
CA ALA A 56 -4.16 16.72 -6.35
C ALA A 56 -4.03 15.70 -7.51
N PRO A 57 -4.84 15.83 -8.58
CA PRO A 57 -4.79 14.94 -9.74
C PRO A 57 -3.39 14.72 -10.32
N GLU A 58 -2.58 15.77 -10.41
CA GLU A 58 -1.22 15.72 -10.94
C GLU A 58 -0.28 14.94 -10.01
N ALA A 59 -0.47 15.07 -8.69
CA ALA A 59 0.33 14.38 -7.69
C ALA A 59 0.09 12.86 -7.72
N TRP A 60 -1.13 12.41 -8.02
CA TRP A 60 -1.43 10.98 -8.17
C TRP A 60 -0.58 10.29 -9.24
N GLN A 61 -0.23 11.01 -10.30
CA GLN A 61 0.50 10.45 -11.44
C GLN A 61 2.02 10.65 -11.33
N THR A 62 2.47 11.64 -10.56
CA THR A 62 3.88 12.07 -10.54
C THR A 62 4.59 11.81 -9.21
N ALA A 63 3.85 11.73 -8.10
CA ALA A 63 4.46 11.52 -6.80
C ALA A 63 5.00 10.07 -6.67
N PRO A 64 6.23 9.89 -6.15
CA PRO A 64 6.70 8.56 -5.77
C PRO A 64 5.91 8.07 -4.55
N LEU A 65 5.04 7.08 -4.77
CA LEU A 65 4.12 6.53 -3.78
C LEU A 65 4.48 5.07 -3.44
N ILE A 66 4.37 4.71 -2.17
CA ILE A 66 4.45 3.33 -1.68
C ILE A 66 3.32 3.06 -0.69
N VAL A 67 2.77 1.84 -0.70
CA VAL A 67 1.50 1.54 0.00
C VAL A 67 1.67 0.38 0.98
N VAL A 68 1.20 0.54 2.21
CA VAL A 68 0.89 -0.58 3.11
C VAL A 68 -0.61 -0.83 3.00
N LEU A 69 -0.99 -2.01 2.49
CA LEU A 69 -2.39 -2.35 2.28
C LEU A 69 -3.15 -2.61 3.60
N PRO A 70 -4.49 -2.48 3.58
CA PRO A 70 -5.36 -3.02 4.61
C PRO A 70 -5.12 -4.53 4.82
N ALA A 71 -5.33 -5.02 6.05
CA ALA A 71 -5.09 -6.43 6.36
C ALA A 71 -6.15 -7.38 5.75
N LEU A 72 -7.40 -6.93 5.62
CA LEU A 72 -8.47 -7.75 5.04
C LEU A 72 -8.35 -7.76 3.51
N ASN A 73 -8.20 -8.95 2.93
CA ASN A 73 -7.94 -9.16 1.51
C ASN A 73 -8.97 -8.49 0.56
N HIS A 74 -10.26 -8.55 0.88
CA HIS A 74 -11.32 -7.93 0.07
C HIS A 74 -11.15 -6.40 0.01
N ILE A 75 -10.91 -5.77 1.17
CA ILE A 75 -10.69 -4.32 1.25
C ILE A 75 -9.40 -3.95 0.53
N ALA A 76 -8.32 -4.72 0.74
CA ALA A 76 -7.05 -4.49 0.08
C ALA A 76 -7.18 -4.54 -1.45
N ALA A 77 -7.97 -5.46 -1.99
CA ALA A 77 -8.22 -5.56 -3.43
C ALA A 77 -8.96 -4.33 -3.98
N VAL A 78 -10.00 -3.86 -3.28
CA VAL A 78 -10.78 -2.68 -3.69
C VAL A 78 -9.92 -1.40 -3.60
N VAL A 79 -9.21 -1.19 -2.49
CA VAL A 79 -8.28 -0.07 -2.30
C VAL A 79 -7.20 -0.05 -3.38
N LEU A 80 -6.64 -1.21 -3.72
CA LEU A 80 -5.64 -1.30 -4.77
C LEU A 80 -6.20 -0.96 -6.16
N ALA A 81 -7.45 -1.35 -6.44
CA ALA A 81 -8.12 -1.01 -7.69
C ALA A 81 -8.36 0.50 -7.82
N GLU A 82 -8.84 1.16 -6.75
CA GLU A 82 -9.00 2.62 -6.69
C GLU A 82 -7.66 3.34 -6.94
N LEU A 83 -6.60 2.96 -6.21
CA LEU A 83 -5.29 3.56 -6.35
C LEU A 83 -4.75 3.39 -7.77
N HIS A 84 -4.86 2.19 -8.34
CA HIS A 84 -4.43 1.93 -9.72
C HIS A 84 -5.18 2.80 -10.74
N GLY A 85 -6.48 3.01 -10.55
CA GLY A 85 -7.29 3.89 -11.41
C GLY A 85 -6.82 5.35 -11.38
N ARG A 86 -6.49 5.87 -10.20
CA ARG A 86 -6.05 7.27 -10.02
C ARG A 86 -4.60 7.50 -10.44
N MET A 87 -3.74 6.50 -10.23
CA MET A 87 -2.30 6.58 -10.51
C MET A 87 -1.95 6.21 -11.96
N GLY A 88 -2.76 5.38 -12.63
CA GLY A 88 -2.47 4.85 -13.96
C GLY A 88 -1.47 3.67 -13.99
N TYR A 89 -0.94 3.28 -12.83
CA TYR A 89 -0.05 2.13 -12.63
C TYR A 89 -0.26 1.51 -11.25
N PHE A 90 0.16 0.26 -11.05
CA PHE A 90 0.05 -0.35 -9.72
C PHE A 90 1.16 0.17 -8.80
N PRO A 91 0.82 0.68 -7.59
CA PRO A 91 1.84 1.08 -6.63
C PRO A 91 2.66 -0.13 -6.16
N PRO A 92 3.94 0.07 -5.78
CA PRO A 92 4.64 -0.92 -4.98
C PRO A 92 3.97 -1.03 -3.59
N ILE A 93 3.89 -2.27 -3.09
CA ILE A 93 3.28 -2.54 -1.77
C ILE A 93 4.30 -3.08 -0.78
N VAL A 94 4.16 -2.70 0.48
CA VAL A 94 4.98 -3.23 1.59
C VAL A 94 4.31 -4.46 2.15
N ARG A 95 5.06 -5.57 2.26
CA ARG A 95 4.60 -6.75 2.98
C ARG A 95 5.19 -6.80 4.37
N LEU A 96 4.32 -6.74 5.38
CA LEU A 96 4.66 -7.00 6.78
C LEU A 96 4.47 -8.49 7.07
N LYS A 97 5.32 -9.05 7.93
CA LYS A 97 5.14 -10.42 8.46
C LYS A 97 5.43 -10.46 9.96
N PRO A 98 4.79 -11.36 10.71
CA PRO A 98 5.11 -11.54 12.13
C PRO A 98 6.54 -12.07 12.30
N VAL A 99 7.21 -11.62 13.35
CA VAL A 99 8.50 -12.17 13.77
C VAL A 99 8.24 -13.39 14.66
N ALA A 100 8.63 -14.57 14.18
CA ALA A 100 8.44 -15.82 14.91
C ALA A 100 9.14 -15.77 16.28
N GLY A 101 8.42 -16.17 17.33
CA GLY A 101 8.94 -16.22 18.70
C GLY A 101 9.11 -14.86 19.39
N ALA A 102 8.67 -13.75 18.77
CA ALA A 102 8.74 -12.44 19.42
C ALA A 102 7.69 -12.29 20.54
N LEU A 103 8.15 -11.83 21.70
CA LEU A 103 7.34 -11.48 22.86
C LEU A 103 7.77 -10.08 23.36
N PRO A 104 6.94 -9.04 23.23
CA PRO A 104 5.59 -9.04 22.66
C PRO A 104 5.57 -9.30 21.13
N PRO A 105 4.40 -9.66 20.55
CA PRO A 105 4.25 -9.81 19.11
C PRO A 105 4.72 -8.56 18.38
N ARG A 106 5.58 -8.75 17.38
CA ARG A 106 6.05 -7.68 16.49
C ARG A 106 6.06 -8.15 15.05
N TYR A 107 5.96 -7.18 14.15
CA TYR A 107 6.03 -7.40 12.71
C TYR A 107 7.32 -6.79 12.16
N GLU A 108 7.80 -7.33 11.05
CA GLU A 108 8.93 -6.79 10.29
C GLU A 108 8.56 -6.61 8.82
N VAL A 109 9.24 -5.67 8.16
CA VAL A 109 9.12 -5.46 6.72
C VAL A 109 9.86 -6.60 6.01
N ALA A 110 9.09 -7.51 5.41
CA ALA A 110 9.63 -8.67 4.74
C ALA A 110 10.18 -8.33 3.35
N GLU A 111 9.42 -7.55 2.59
CA GLU A 111 9.74 -7.18 1.21
C GLU A 111 8.88 -5.99 0.74
N VAL A 112 9.32 -5.38 -0.36
CA VAL A 112 8.52 -4.45 -1.16
C VAL A 112 8.21 -5.14 -2.50
N ILE A 113 6.92 -5.28 -2.82
CA ILE A 113 6.45 -6.00 -4.00
C ILE A 113 6.14 -5.01 -5.10
N ASN A 114 6.83 -5.13 -6.24
CA ASN A 114 6.56 -4.32 -7.44
C ASN A 114 5.38 -4.90 -8.23
N LEU A 115 4.15 -4.49 -7.87
CA LEU A 115 2.92 -4.94 -8.53
C LEU A 115 2.84 -4.54 -10.01
N GLN A 116 3.39 -3.38 -10.38
CA GLN A 116 3.44 -2.98 -11.79
C GLN A 116 4.33 -3.93 -12.60
N GLY A 117 5.48 -4.34 -12.05
CA GLY A 117 6.34 -5.37 -12.64
C GLY A 117 5.66 -6.75 -12.75
N VAL A 118 4.85 -7.13 -11.76
CA VAL A 118 4.02 -8.36 -11.83
C VAL A 118 3.04 -8.28 -13.00
N ARG A 119 2.30 -7.17 -13.14
CA ARG A 119 1.38 -6.93 -14.27
C ARG A 119 2.10 -6.99 -15.61
N ASP A 120 3.23 -6.32 -15.74
CA ASP A 120 3.98 -6.27 -17.00
C ASP A 120 4.52 -7.64 -17.42
N THR A 121 4.95 -8.44 -16.44
CA THR A 121 5.37 -9.83 -16.67
C THR A 121 4.19 -10.71 -17.08
N ALA A 122 3.04 -10.59 -16.40
CA ALA A 122 1.82 -11.32 -16.74
C ALA A 122 1.31 -10.99 -18.15
N ARG A 123 1.40 -9.72 -18.59
CA ARG A 123 1.04 -9.29 -19.95
C ARG A 123 1.87 -9.99 -21.03
N LYS A 124 3.17 -10.16 -20.81
CA LYS A 124 4.05 -10.87 -21.75
C LYS A 124 3.67 -12.34 -21.90
N LYS A 125 3.28 -13.00 -20.79
CA LYS A 125 2.86 -14.41 -20.78
C LYS A 125 1.52 -14.68 -21.46
N ARG A 126 0.69 -13.65 -21.69
CA ARG A 126 -0.58 -13.80 -22.44
C ARG A 126 -0.35 -13.88 -23.96
N LEU A 127 0.74 -13.27 -24.42
CA LEU A 127 1.06 -13.12 -25.85
C LEU A 127 2.02 -14.21 -26.36
N GLY A 128 2.48 -15.10 -25.49
CA GLY A 128 3.22 -16.32 -25.84
C GLY A 128 2.41 -17.55 -25.45
#